data_AF-A0AA96JK09-F1
#
_entry.id   AF-A0AA96JK09-F1
#
_cell.length_a   1.000
_cell.length_b   1.000
_cell.length_c   1.000
_cell.angle_alpha   90.00
_cell.angle_beta   90.00
_cell.angle_gamma   90.00
#
_symmetry.space_group_name_H-M   'P 1'
#
loop_
_entity.id
_entity.type
_entity.pdbx_description
1 polymer ?
#
loop_
_entity_poly.entity_id
_entity_poly.type
_entity_poly.pdbx_seq_one_letter_code
_entity_poly.pdbx_strand_id
1 'polypeptide(L)'
;MKRDDNAPEAATLRQQVAAMTQDDPNAHAVVTVYKSGQFGEHHAVVVAVESDVPFSEKDRAEALDEMNDGSANAPGIQVSHGEVKDADPGPLGGVMKCKVTFTKTESTDAAGNNLFTATSCAWLDGNTYVTVSESDGMTGLNIAKAADNARQFRAQAETRR
;
A
#
# COMPACT_ATOMS: atom_id res chain seq x y z
N MET A 1 -8.87 -4.25 -12.05
CA MET A 1 -7.76 -3.48 -12.65
C MET A 1 -6.82 -4.42 -13.39
N LYS A 2 -5.97 -3.93 -14.30
CA LYS A 2 -4.96 -4.75 -14.98
C LYS A 2 -3.57 -4.49 -14.40
N ARG A 3 -2.78 -5.54 -14.25
CA ARG A 3 -1.38 -5.45 -13.80
C ARG A 3 -0.55 -4.73 -14.85
N ASP A 4 0.25 -3.76 -14.42
CA ASP A 4 1.18 -2.97 -15.23
C ASP A 4 2.54 -2.91 -14.53
N ASP A 5 3.36 -3.94 -14.71
CA ASP A 5 4.68 -4.00 -14.08
C ASP A 5 5.69 -3.00 -14.66
N ASN A 6 5.39 -2.42 -15.82
CA ASN A 6 6.25 -1.49 -16.55
C ASN A 6 5.91 -0.02 -16.29
N ALA A 7 4.97 0.24 -15.38
CA ALA A 7 4.65 1.58 -14.93
C ALA A 7 5.92 2.30 -14.44
N PRO A 8 6.18 3.55 -14.87
CA PRO A 8 7.39 4.30 -14.49
C PRO A 8 7.63 4.36 -12.97
N GLU A 9 6.55 4.51 -12.20
CA GLU A 9 6.55 4.52 -10.73
C GLU A 9 6.93 3.16 -10.11
N ALA A 10 6.66 2.04 -10.81
CA ALA A 10 6.94 0.71 -10.29
C ALA A 10 8.44 0.45 -10.12
N ALA A 11 9.27 0.96 -11.02
CA ALA A 11 10.72 0.77 -10.96
C ALA A 11 11.33 1.45 -9.73
N THR A 12 10.96 2.71 -9.47
CA THR A 12 11.42 3.46 -8.30
C THR A 12 10.94 2.84 -7.00
N LEU A 13 9.67 2.44 -6.93
CA LEU A 13 9.11 1.78 -5.75
C LEU A 13 9.80 0.44 -5.47
N ARG A 14 10.09 -0.37 -6.51
CA ARG A 14 10.86 -1.62 -6.33
C ARG A 14 12.25 -1.36 -5.74
N GLN A 15 12.95 -0.33 -6.19
CA GLN A 15 14.26 0.02 -5.64
C GLN A 15 14.17 0.44 -4.17
N GLN A 16 13.18 1.25 -3.81
CA GLN A 16 12.96 1.67 -2.43
C GLN A 16 12.65 0.48 -1.52
N VAL A 17 11.72 -0.39 -1.91
CA VAL A 17 11.34 -1.55 -1.10
C VAL A 17 12.51 -2.54 -1.02
N ALA A 18 13.26 -2.77 -2.11
CA ALA A 18 14.46 -3.60 -2.07
C ALA A 18 15.53 -3.05 -1.11
N ALA A 19 15.70 -1.72 -1.03
CA ALA A 19 16.62 -1.11 -0.08
C ALA A 19 16.14 -1.27 1.38
N MET A 20 14.82 -1.27 1.63
CA MET A 20 14.26 -1.50 2.96
C MET A 20 14.43 -2.95 3.44
N THR A 21 14.46 -3.90 2.51
CA THR A 21 14.61 -5.34 2.82
C THR A 21 16.03 -5.87 2.61
N GLN A 22 16.98 -5.02 2.20
CA GLN A 22 18.32 -5.47 1.75
C GLN A 22 19.13 -6.21 2.82
N ASP A 23 18.90 -5.89 4.09
CA ASP A 23 19.65 -6.43 5.23
C ASP A 23 18.98 -7.68 5.84
N ASP A 24 17.78 -8.06 5.38
CA ASP A 24 17.09 -9.28 5.80
C ASP A 24 17.09 -10.32 4.67
N PRO A 25 17.92 -11.38 4.76
CA PRO A 25 17.98 -12.42 3.74
C PRO A 25 16.71 -13.29 3.66
N ASN A 26 15.83 -13.22 4.66
CA ASN A 26 14.56 -13.93 4.64
C ASN A 26 13.45 -13.10 3.98
N ALA A 27 13.67 -11.81 3.77
CA ALA A 27 12.64 -10.90 3.27
C ALA A 27 12.57 -10.90 1.74
N HIS A 28 11.37 -11.15 1.23
CA HIS A 28 11.02 -11.14 -0.19
C HIS A 28 9.99 -10.06 -0.44
N ALA A 29 10.39 -9.04 -1.19
CA ALA A 29 9.52 -7.93 -1.54
C ALA A 29 9.02 -8.00 -2.98
N VAL A 30 7.72 -7.79 -3.17
CA VAL A 30 7.10 -7.67 -4.48
C VAL A 30 6.30 -6.38 -4.56
N VAL A 31 6.64 -5.55 -5.54
CA VAL A 31 5.83 -4.37 -5.90
C VAL A 31 5.11 -4.64 -7.21
N THR A 32 3.79 -4.53 -7.16
CA THR A 32 2.90 -4.65 -8.32
C THR A 32 2.07 -3.39 -8.46
N VAL A 33 2.07 -2.80 -9.65
CA VAL A 33 1.19 -1.67 -9.99
C VAL A 33 0.04 -2.19 -10.83
N TYR A 34 -1.16 -1.70 -10.55
CA TYR A 34 -2.37 -1.99 -11.31
C TYR A 34 -2.95 -0.67 -11.82
N LYS A 35 -3.38 -0.67 -13.08
CA LYS A 35 -4.04 0.48 -13.70
C LYS A 35 -5.39 0.07 -14.28
N SER A 36 -6.32 1.01 -14.29
CA SER A 36 -7.58 0.90 -15.03
C SER A 36 -8.10 2.27 -15.42
N GLY A 37 -9.13 2.29 -16.26
CA GLY A 37 -9.56 3.51 -16.92
C GLY A 37 -8.91 3.70 -18.29
N GLN A 38 -9.45 4.60 -19.10
CA GLN A 38 -9.00 4.80 -20.49
C GLN A 38 -7.63 5.49 -20.57
N PHE A 39 -7.28 6.25 -19.53
CA PHE A 39 -6.03 7.01 -19.41
C PHE A 39 -5.21 6.61 -18.17
N GLY A 40 -5.59 5.52 -17.48
CA GLY A 40 -4.94 5.09 -16.25
C GLY A 40 -5.32 5.94 -15.03
N GLU A 41 -6.49 6.59 -15.08
CA GLU A 41 -7.02 7.46 -14.03
C GLU A 41 -7.27 6.75 -12.70
N HIS A 42 -7.34 5.41 -12.71
CA HIS A 42 -7.37 4.60 -11.49
C HIS A 42 -6.08 3.80 -11.42
N HIS A 43 -5.26 4.07 -10.40
CA HIS A 43 -4.07 3.29 -10.10
C HIS A 43 -4.14 2.70 -8.69
N ALA A 44 -3.62 1.48 -8.57
CA ALA A 44 -3.36 0.85 -7.28
C ALA A 44 -1.90 0.37 -7.24
N VAL A 45 -1.22 0.70 -6.16
CA VAL A 45 0.12 0.20 -5.86
C VAL A 45 -0.01 -0.83 -4.75
N VAL A 46 0.52 -2.03 -4.98
CA VAL A 46 0.57 -3.11 -4.02
C VAL A 46 2.03 -3.41 -3.70
N VAL A 47 2.39 -3.28 -2.43
CA VAL A 47 3.69 -3.71 -1.90
C VAL A 47 3.44 -4.87 -0.97
N ALA A 48 3.98 -6.04 -1.29
CA ALA A 48 3.96 -7.21 -0.42
C ALA A 48 5.39 -7.48 0.05
N VAL A 49 5.58 -7.57 1.37
CA VAL A 49 6.81 -8.05 2.01
C VAL A 49 6.47 -9.35 2.70
N GLU A 50 7.09 -10.41 2.25
CA GLU A 50 7.00 -11.74 2.84
C GLU A 50 8.33 -12.08 3.50
N SER A 51 8.30 -12.87 4.56
CA SER A 51 9.50 -13.42 5.17
C SER A 51 9.45 -14.95 5.18
N ASP A 52 10.58 -15.61 4.95
CA ASP A 52 10.70 -17.07 5.07
C ASP A 52 10.48 -17.56 6.51
N VAL A 53 10.57 -16.65 7.48
CA VAL A 53 10.29 -16.89 8.89
C VAL A 53 9.15 -15.99 9.38
N PRO A 54 8.39 -16.39 10.40
CA PRO A 54 7.40 -15.50 11.01
C PRO A 54 8.04 -14.20 11.51
N PHE A 55 7.33 -13.09 11.33
CA PHE A 55 7.74 -11.81 11.88
C PHE A 55 7.88 -11.91 13.40
N SER A 56 8.94 -11.31 13.93
CA SER A 56 9.11 -11.24 15.37
C SER A 56 8.01 -10.40 16.01
N GLU A 57 7.81 -10.52 17.32
CA GLU A 57 6.84 -9.65 18.03
C GLU A 57 7.16 -8.17 17.85
N LYS A 58 8.45 -7.83 17.73
CA LYS A 58 8.92 -6.48 17.47
C LYS A 58 8.49 -6.02 16.07
N ASP A 59 8.78 -6.80 15.03
CA ASP A 59 8.44 -6.44 13.64
C ASP A 59 6.92 -6.32 13.48
N ARG A 60 6.16 -7.19 14.14
CA ARG A 60 4.70 -7.12 14.18
C ARG A 60 4.19 -5.85 14.88
N ALA A 61 4.82 -5.44 15.97
CA ALA A 61 4.47 -4.21 16.67
C ALA A 61 4.78 -2.97 15.83
N GLU A 62 5.94 -2.94 15.15
CA GLU A 62 6.33 -1.87 14.24
C GLU A 62 5.39 -1.77 13.03
N ALA A 63 5.05 -2.90 12.40
CA ALA A 63 4.08 -2.93 11.32
C ALA A 63 2.68 -2.46 11.79
N LEU A 64 2.23 -2.87 12.98
CA LEU A 64 0.96 -2.39 13.53
C LEU A 64 0.97 -0.88 13.82
N ASP A 65 2.10 -0.33 14.26
CA ASP A 65 2.24 1.11 14.47
C ASP A 65 2.17 1.86 13.13
N GLU A 66 2.86 1.38 12.09
CA GLU A 66 2.79 1.92 10.73
C GLU A 66 1.35 1.87 10.16
N MET A 67 0.63 0.79 10.42
CA MET A 67 -0.78 0.67 10.03
C MET A 67 -1.66 1.74 10.71
N ASN A 68 -1.36 2.12 11.97
CA ASN A 68 -2.14 3.07 12.76
C ASN A 68 -1.76 4.55 12.54
N ASP A 69 -0.49 4.85 12.28
CA ASP A 69 -0.03 6.19 11.91
C ASP A 69 0.17 6.23 10.40
N GLY A 70 1.31 5.73 9.88
CA GLY A 70 1.62 5.79 8.45
C GLY A 70 1.63 7.22 7.90
N SER A 71 1.67 8.21 8.79
CA SER A 71 2.09 9.57 8.46
C SER A 71 3.58 9.56 8.17
N ALA A 72 4.00 10.37 7.21
CA ALA A 72 5.41 10.48 6.84
C ALA A 72 5.70 11.89 6.35
N ASN A 73 6.88 12.41 6.69
CA ASN A 73 7.33 13.70 6.20
C ASN A 73 8.66 13.53 5.49
N ALA A 74 8.75 14.04 4.27
CA ALA A 74 9.98 14.15 3.50
C ALA A 74 10.11 15.59 2.98
N PRO A 75 11.31 16.04 2.59
CA PRO A 75 11.46 17.36 1.98
C PRO A 75 10.49 17.55 0.80
N GLY A 76 9.62 18.55 0.87
CA GLY A 76 8.61 18.83 -0.16
C GLY A 76 7.34 17.99 -0.13
N ILE A 77 7.21 17.01 0.79
CA ILE A 77 6.07 16.07 0.86
C ILE A 77 5.64 15.85 2.31
N GLN A 78 4.36 16.05 2.58
CA GLN A 78 3.70 15.74 3.85
C GLN A 78 2.60 14.71 3.63
N VAL A 79 2.69 13.56 4.28
CA VAL A 79 1.66 12.52 4.29
C VAL A 79 0.99 12.50 5.64
N SER A 80 -0.33 12.61 5.65
CA SER A 80 -1.19 12.42 6.82
C SER A 80 -2.34 11.48 6.47
N HIS A 81 -3.16 11.11 7.45
CA HIS A 81 -4.29 10.23 7.23
C HIS A 81 -5.51 10.63 8.06
N GLY A 82 -6.67 10.14 7.62
CA GLY A 82 -7.91 10.20 8.36
C GLY A 82 -8.02 9.07 9.38
N GLU A 83 -9.21 8.84 9.91
CA GLU A 83 -9.49 7.75 10.82
C GLU A 83 -9.02 6.40 10.24
N VAL A 84 -8.27 5.64 11.05
CA VAL A 84 -7.90 4.25 10.75
C VAL A 84 -9.05 3.35 11.16
N LYS A 85 -9.52 2.53 10.22
CA LYS A 85 -10.62 1.59 10.42
C LYS A 85 -10.10 0.17 10.33
N ASP A 86 -10.51 -0.66 11.29
CA ASP A 86 -10.36 -2.10 11.15
C ASP A 86 -11.25 -2.58 10.00
N ALA A 87 -10.68 -3.41 9.14
CA ALA A 87 -11.37 -4.05 8.03
C ALA A 87 -11.29 -5.57 8.18
N ASP A 88 -12.27 -6.27 7.63
CA ASP A 88 -12.24 -7.73 7.60
C ASP A 88 -11.10 -8.21 6.67
N PRO A 89 -10.07 -8.90 7.19
CA PRO A 89 -8.97 -9.42 6.38
C PRO A 89 -9.40 -10.60 5.50
N GLY A 90 -10.61 -11.14 5.69
CA GLY A 90 -11.14 -12.27 4.96
C GLY A 90 -10.73 -13.63 5.55
N PRO A 91 -11.02 -14.72 4.82
CA PRO A 91 -10.93 -16.09 5.34
C PRO A 91 -9.51 -16.55 5.67
N LEU A 92 -8.50 -15.85 5.15
CA LEU A 92 -7.11 -16.17 5.36
C LEU A 92 -6.54 -15.53 6.65
N GLY A 93 -7.34 -14.80 7.43
CA GLY A 93 -6.96 -14.31 8.76
C GLY A 93 -5.97 -13.12 8.77
N GLY A 94 -5.42 -12.82 9.95
CA GLY A 94 -4.54 -11.67 10.19
C GLY A 94 -5.28 -10.41 10.66
N VAL A 95 -4.63 -9.26 10.51
CA VAL A 95 -5.17 -7.94 10.83
C VAL A 95 -5.19 -7.10 9.55
N MET A 96 -6.29 -6.43 9.26
CA MET A 96 -6.37 -5.46 8.17
C MET A 96 -6.84 -4.12 8.70
N LYS A 97 -6.15 -3.05 8.30
CA LYS A 97 -6.50 -1.66 8.64
C LYS A 97 -6.52 -0.83 7.37
N CYS A 98 -7.54 0.00 7.24
CA CYS A 98 -7.70 0.89 6.09
C CYS A 98 -7.89 2.33 6.55
N LYS A 99 -7.34 3.26 5.80
CA LYS A 99 -7.39 4.70 6.05
C LYS A 99 -7.43 5.48 4.75
N VAL A 100 -7.92 6.70 4.82
CA VAL A 100 -7.75 7.68 3.74
C VAL A 100 -6.45 8.41 4.01
N THR A 101 -5.54 8.40 3.04
CA THR A 101 -4.24 9.05 3.09
C THR A 101 -4.30 10.36 2.31
N PHE A 102 -3.76 11.42 2.88
CA PHE A 102 -3.65 12.75 2.30
C PHE A 102 -2.17 13.05 2.08
N THR A 103 -1.77 13.22 0.83
CA THR A 103 -0.40 13.60 0.47
C THR A 103 -0.42 15.03 -0.04
N LYS A 104 0.25 15.91 0.69
CA LYS A 104 0.45 17.31 0.31
C LYS A 104 1.87 17.51 -0.21
N THR A 105 2.00 18.13 -1.38
CA THR A 105 3.28 18.52 -1.97
C THR A 105 3.48 20.02 -1.86
N GLU A 106 4.73 20.48 -1.79
CA GLU A 106 5.03 21.92 -1.80
C GLU A 106 4.75 22.56 -3.17
N SER A 107 4.99 21.83 -4.25
CA SER A 107 4.68 22.24 -5.62
C SER A 107 3.32 21.73 -6.08
N THR A 108 2.69 22.45 -6.99
CA THR A 108 1.46 22.02 -7.67
C THR A 108 1.78 21.19 -8.91
N ASP A 109 0.92 20.22 -9.22
CA ASP A 109 0.93 19.52 -10.50
C ASP A 109 0.53 20.44 -11.67
N ALA A 110 0.51 19.88 -12.89
CA ALA A 110 0.14 20.62 -14.11
C ALA A 110 -1.31 21.13 -14.10
N ALA A 111 -2.17 20.60 -13.24
CA ALA A 111 -3.56 21.02 -13.04
C ALA A 111 -3.72 21.99 -11.85
N GLY A 112 -2.63 22.36 -11.17
CA GLY A 112 -2.66 23.27 -10.03
C GLY A 112 -2.94 22.60 -8.68
N ASN A 113 -2.98 21.27 -8.61
CA ASN A 113 -3.24 20.54 -7.36
C ASN A 113 -1.94 20.28 -6.60
N ASN A 114 -1.98 20.44 -5.29
CA ASN A 114 -0.88 20.08 -4.39
C ASN A 114 -1.32 19.15 -3.25
N LEU A 115 -2.53 18.62 -3.35
CA LEU A 115 -3.11 17.69 -2.39
C LEU A 115 -3.68 16.50 -3.16
N PHE A 116 -3.24 15.32 -2.78
CA PHE A 116 -3.65 14.05 -3.36
C PHE A 116 -4.28 13.20 -2.28
N THR A 117 -5.37 12.51 -2.62
CA THR A 117 -6.06 11.60 -1.70
C THR A 117 -6.00 10.19 -2.24
N ALA A 118 -5.66 9.23 -1.38
CA ALA A 118 -5.70 7.82 -1.69
C ALA A 118 -6.44 7.08 -0.58
N THR A 119 -7.00 5.92 -0.90
CA THR A 119 -7.38 4.95 0.13
C THR A 119 -6.26 3.94 0.27
N SER A 120 -5.71 3.82 1.48
CA SER A 120 -4.64 2.88 1.79
C SER A 120 -5.16 1.81 2.73
N CYS A 121 -4.93 0.54 2.39
CA CYS A 121 -5.20 -0.60 3.25
C CYS A 121 -3.90 -1.35 3.47
N ALA A 122 -3.65 -1.73 4.72
CA ALA A 122 -2.53 -2.56 5.11
C ALA A 122 -3.04 -3.83 5.75
N TRP A 123 -2.35 -4.93 5.50
CA TRP A 123 -2.65 -6.25 6.04
C TRP A 123 -1.38 -6.87 6.62
N LEU A 124 -1.52 -7.50 7.78
CA LEU A 124 -0.45 -8.16 8.52
C LEU A 124 -0.92 -9.51 9.02
N ASP A 125 -0.12 -10.54 8.74
CA ASP A 125 -0.30 -11.89 9.29
C ASP A 125 1.04 -12.59 9.36
N GLY A 126 1.19 -13.56 10.26
CA GLY A 126 2.35 -14.44 10.44
C GLY A 126 3.71 -13.91 9.95
N ASN A 127 3.95 -14.04 8.65
CA ASN A 127 5.18 -13.69 7.95
C ASN A 127 4.96 -12.77 6.73
N THR A 128 3.79 -12.15 6.57
CA THR A 128 3.46 -11.32 5.41
C THR A 128 2.85 -9.99 5.83
N TYR A 129 3.37 -8.92 5.23
CA TYR A 129 2.85 -7.56 5.32
C TYR A 129 2.54 -7.05 3.92
N VAL A 130 1.33 -6.59 3.69
CA VAL A 130 0.90 -6.05 2.39
C VAL A 130 0.31 -4.67 2.58
N THR A 131 0.78 -3.71 1.80
CA THR A 131 0.16 -2.39 1.67
C THR A 131 -0.42 -2.22 0.27
N VAL A 132 -1.63 -1.69 0.21
CA VAL A 132 -2.37 -1.37 -1.00
C VAL A 132 -2.75 0.09 -0.92
N SER A 133 -2.32 0.89 -1.89
CA SER A 133 -2.74 2.28 -2.01
C SER A 133 -3.44 2.49 -3.33
N GLU A 134 -4.71 2.88 -3.27
CA GLU A 134 -5.56 3.14 -4.43
C GLU A 134 -5.83 4.64 -4.54
N SER A 135 -5.49 5.23 -5.69
CA SER A 135 -6.06 6.51 -6.04
C SER A 135 -7.44 6.26 -6.64
N ASP A 136 -8.47 6.83 -6.03
CA ASP A 136 -9.69 7.15 -6.75
C ASP A 136 -9.68 8.68 -6.93
N GLY A 137 -10.10 9.17 -8.10
CA GLY A 137 -10.35 10.60 -8.28
C GLY A 137 -11.20 11.13 -7.11
N MET A 138 -11.02 12.41 -6.77
CA MET A 138 -11.50 13.10 -5.54
C MET A 138 -12.93 12.79 -5.03
N THR A 139 -13.79 12.13 -5.80
CA THR A 139 -15.19 11.83 -5.51
C THR A 139 -15.48 10.37 -5.10
N GLY A 140 -14.48 9.49 -5.04
CA GLY A 140 -14.70 8.02 -4.95
C GLY A 140 -14.08 7.28 -3.76
N LEU A 141 -13.61 7.95 -2.71
CA LEU A 141 -12.95 7.30 -1.55
C LEU A 141 -13.91 6.30 -0.87
N ASN A 142 -13.67 5.01 -1.07
CA ASN A 142 -14.50 3.94 -0.52
C ASN A 142 -13.62 2.87 0.13
N ILE A 143 -13.50 2.97 1.46
CA ILE A 143 -12.72 2.03 2.28
C ILE A 143 -13.20 0.58 2.10
N ALA A 144 -14.51 0.34 1.95
CA ALA A 144 -15.02 -1.01 1.75
C ALA A 144 -14.56 -1.60 0.40
N LYS A 145 -14.62 -0.80 -0.67
CA LYS A 145 -14.09 -1.19 -1.99
C LYS A 145 -12.58 -1.43 -1.96
N ALA A 146 -11.83 -0.55 -1.29
CA ALA A 146 -10.38 -0.71 -1.15
C ALA A 146 -10.02 -1.97 -0.33
N ALA A 147 -10.79 -2.29 0.72
CA ALA A 147 -10.62 -3.53 1.48
C ALA A 147 -10.94 -4.76 0.63
N ASP A 148 -11.99 -4.73 -0.19
CA ASP A 148 -12.32 -5.80 -1.13
C ASP A 148 -11.20 -6.02 -2.17
N ASN A 149 -10.67 -4.94 -2.74
CA ASN A 149 -9.54 -5.00 -3.66
C ASN A 149 -8.27 -5.49 -2.96
N ALA A 150 -7.99 -5.04 -1.73
CA ALA A 150 -6.86 -5.50 -0.94
C ALA A 150 -6.92 -7.02 -0.69
N ARG A 151 -8.11 -7.58 -0.42
CA ARG A 151 -8.30 -9.04 -0.33
C ARG A 151 -8.00 -9.75 -1.64
N GLN A 152 -8.42 -9.19 -2.78
CA GLN A 152 -8.10 -9.77 -4.10
C GLN A 152 -6.60 -9.73 -4.40
N PHE A 153 -5.91 -8.64 -4.06
CA PHE A 153 -4.47 -8.50 -4.28
C PHE A 153 -3.67 -9.41 -3.35
N ARG A 154 -4.07 -9.56 -2.09
CA ARG A 154 -3.47 -10.53 -1.16
C ARG A 154 -3.55 -11.95 -1.72
N ALA A 155 -4.72 -12.38 -2.18
CA ALA A 155 -4.88 -13.71 -2.77
C ALA A 155 -3.95 -13.93 -3.97
N GLN A 156 -3.65 -12.89 -4.76
CA GLN A 156 -2.69 -12.97 -5.88
C GLN A 156 -1.22 -12.94 -5.43
N ALA A 157 -0.90 -12.32 -4.29
CA ALA A 157 0.45 -12.34 -3.72
C ALA A 157 0.77 -13.74 -3.16
N GLU A 158 -0.13 -14.29 -2.35
CA GLU A 158 0.08 -15.59 -1.69
C GLU A 158 0.02 -16.80 -2.65
N THR A 159 -0.69 -16.68 -3.79
CA THR A 159 -0.84 -17.76 -4.79
C THR A 159 0.34 -17.92 -5.75
N ARG A 160 1.35 -17.03 -5.75
CA ARG A 160 2.56 -17.18 -6.60
C ARG A 160 3.58 -18.21 -6.10
N ARG A 161 3.09 -19.23 -5.39
CA ARG A 161 3.86 -20.40 -4.96
C ARG A 161 3.78 -21.51 -6.00
#